data_AF-A0A1G3WII5-F1
#
_entry.id   AF-A0A1G3WII5-F1
#
_cell.length_a   1.000
_cell.length_b   1.000
_cell.length_c   1.000
_cell.angle_alpha   90.00
_cell.angle_beta   90.00
_cell.angle_gamma   90.00
#
_symmetry.space_group_name_H-M   'P 1'
#
loop_
_entity.id
_entity.type
_entity.pdbx_description
1 polymer ?
#
loop_
_entity_poly.entity_id
_entity_poly.type
_entity_poly.pdbx_seq_one_letter_code
_entity_poly.pdbx_strand_id
1 'polypeptide(L)'
;MKKLAIFLSLVFLSFGIVSCGVTTTAATTTIATTVTQTTTTAPVTTTTTTTAAIVLAAPANLDVVLNLVTFDAVDHATRYKIRLSQGESVIGEWFVTAGFDLSLIADYGTYDIQIKAIGGGAYADSPLSDKVAIELVDPDATNTLEAESLNDFTLIRWIGRTWYETLSGRRYFWNTASGFDVSFEGTELKATFYATNTGVTGKHPFLVILLDGEEDPTKGITIELTQGQAEYTLVSELEDGPHTVKVLKRSEAQDSDTAVLQIVTDGQFLAPTLAKTFKIQYIGASTSVGYGDLGPANDPKTTDNSNGLLCYTYLTSYLLDAETSIFASSGWGITRGWNTGGQPSATQTIPAAYEYYATNAQNYVVTTPGQWDHSDYQPDVIVLALGGNDFSSSNYASLSAAAQLEFRNAVTDAYVAFITALRAYHPDAYIILVYGLMSEALHVQNVSIDAATRAAAQFDRISSIKVAGAGSSGTLGSNYHPNVATYITAAGQLADHITAITGREQVNGDIVF
;
A
#
# COMPACT_ATOMS: atom_id res chain seq x y z
N MET A 1 -2.61 5.83 37.27
CA MET A 1 -3.77 5.10 37.84
C MET A 1 -3.98 3.84 37.03
N LYS A 2 -4.02 2.68 37.69
CA LYS A 2 -4.13 1.33 37.10
C LYS A 2 -5.55 1.08 36.54
N LYS A 3 -5.67 0.53 35.32
CA LYS A 3 -6.68 -0.46 34.86
C LYS A 3 -6.10 -1.11 33.58
N LEU A 4 -5.65 -2.36 33.58
CA LEU A 4 -6.39 -3.63 33.55
C LEU A 4 -7.23 -3.81 32.27
N ALA A 5 -6.68 -4.54 31.29
CA ALA A 5 -7.43 -5.14 30.18
C ALA A 5 -7.07 -6.62 30.10
N ILE A 6 -8.12 -7.43 30.01
CA ILE A 6 -8.18 -8.88 30.20
C ILE A 6 -8.02 -9.55 28.83
N PHE A 7 -7.11 -10.52 28.74
CA PHE A 7 -7.01 -11.46 27.61
C PHE A 7 -8.18 -12.46 27.67
N LEU A 8 -8.93 -12.61 26.57
CA LEU A 8 -9.87 -13.71 26.37
C LEU A 8 -9.47 -14.47 25.11
N SER A 9 -8.86 -15.64 25.30
CA SER A 9 -8.56 -16.63 24.27
C SER A 9 -9.78 -17.53 24.07
N LEU A 10 -10.33 -17.56 22.86
CA LEU A 10 -11.37 -18.50 22.44
C LEU A 10 -10.74 -19.69 21.72
N VAL A 11 -10.86 -20.87 22.34
CA VAL A 11 -10.53 -22.17 21.77
C VAL A 11 -11.77 -22.67 21.01
N PHE A 12 -11.67 -22.87 19.70
CA PHE A 12 -12.67 -23.58 18.91
C PHE A 12 -12.36 -25.09 18.93
N LEU A 13 -13.29 -25.89 19.45
CA LEU A 13 -13.28 -27.35 19.35
C LEU A 13 -14.33 -27.76 18.32
N SER A 14 -13.89 -28.29 17.18
CA SER A 14 -14.74 -28.84 16.12
C SER A 14 -15.05 -30.32 16.40
N PHE A 15 -16.34 -30.67 16.43
CA PHE A 15 -16.81 -32.06 16.37
C PHE A 15 -17.44 -32.31 15.00
N GLY A 16 -16.77 -33.11 14.17
CA GLY A 16 -17.35 -33.69 12.95
C GLY A 16 -18.05 -35.00 13.27
N ILE A 17 -19.30 -35.15 12.82
CA ILE A 17 -20.01 -36.44 12.81
C ILE A 17 -20.16 -36.86 11.34
N VAL A 18 -19.51 -37.96 10.99
CA VAL A 18 -19.62 -38.67 9.72
C VAL A 18 -20.74 -39.70 9.86
N SER A 19 -21.81 -39.62 9.05
CA SER A 19 -22.79 -40.70 8.93
C SER A 19 -22.50 -41.55 7.69
N CYS A 20 -22.16 -42.81 7.92
CA CYS A 20 -21.95 -43.82 6.88
C CYS A 20 -23.29 -44.50 6.56
N GLY A 21 -23.72 -44.46 5.30
CA GLY A 21 -24.91 -45.17 4.81
C GLY A 21 -24.55 -46.55 4.31
N VAL A 22 -25.16 -47.59 4.89
CA VAL A 22 -25.08 -48.97 4.41
C VAL A 22 -26.38 -49.30 3.67
N THR A 23 -26.25 -49.73 2.42
CA THR A 23 -27.34 -50.29 1.61
C THR A 23 -27.42 -51.80 1.82
N THR A 24 -28.61 -52.32 2.10
CA THR A 24 -28.92 -53.75 1.99
C THR A 24 -30.22 -53.92 1.22
N THR A 25 -30.13 -54.61 0.09
CA THR A 25 -31.22 -55.14 -0.72
C THR A 25 -31.73 -56.46 -0.12
N ALA A 26 -33.05 -56.65 -0.09
CA ALA A 26 -33.66 -57.97 -0.07
C ALA A 26 -35.07 -57.92 -0.67
N ALA A 27 -35.32 -58.79 -1.64
CA ALA A 27 -36.58 -59.01 -2.32
C ALA A 27 -37.35 -60.17 -1.69
N THR A 28 -38.68 -60.12 -1.68
CA THR A 28 -39.52 -61.34 -1.71
C THR A 28 -40.96 -61.06 -2.17
N THR A 29 -41.24 -61.59 -3.37
CA THR A 29 -42.40 -62.38 -3.84
C THR A 29 -43.84 -62.13 -3.37
N THR A 30 -44.69 -62.01 -4.39
CA THR A 30 -46.16 -61.95 -4.51
C THR A 30 -46.91 -63.19 -3.96
N ILE A 31 -48.10 -62.98 -3.38
CA ILE A 31 -49.28 -63.86 -3.57
C ILE A 31 -50.56 -62.99 -3.58
N ALA A 32 -51.40 -63.20 -4.59
CA ALA A 32 -52.72 -62.58 -4.74
C ALA A 32 -53.80 -63.38 -4.00
N THR A 33 -54.76 -62.69 -3.38
CA THR A 33 -56.07 -63.27 -3.07
C THR A 33 -57.16 -62.21 -3.21
N THR A 34 -58.11 -62.48 -4.11
CA THR A 34 -59.30 -61.68 -4.37
C THR A 34 -60.36 -61.98 -3.32
N VAL A 35 -60.96 -60.95 -2.72
CA VAL A 35 -62.27 -61.07 -2.06
C VAL A 35 -63.15 -59.90 -2.51
N THR A 36 -64.24 -60.24 -3.17
CA THR A 36 -65.30 -59.34 -3.60
C THR A 36 -66.21 -59.05 -2.41
N GLN A 37 -66.47 -57.78 -2.09
CA GLN A 37 -67.64 -57.41 -1.29
C GLN A 37 -68.24 -56.09 -1.81
N THR A 38 -69.46 -56.21 -2.33
CA THR A 38 -70.32 -55.13 -2.80
C THR A 38 -71.08 -54.53 -1.62
N THR A 39 -70.96 -53.22 -1.39
CA THR A 39 -71.99 -52.42 -0.72
C THR A 39 -71.97 -50.99 -1.25
N THR A 40 -73.10 -50.63 -1.85
CA THR A 40 -73.53 -49.29 -2.29
C THR A 40 -73.80 -48.36 -1.11
N THR A 41 -73.25 -47.13 -1.14
CA THR A 41 -73.84 -45.94 -0.50
C THR A 41 -73.35 -44.66 -1.21
N ALA A 42 -74.26 -43.69 -1.30
CA ALA A 42 -74.33 -42.55 -2.22
C ALA A 42 -73.16 -41.54 -2.17
N PRO A 43 -72.93 -40.78 -3.26
CA PRO A 43 -71.96 -39.70 -3.27
C PRO A 43 -72.49 -38.53 -2.43
N VAL A 44 -71.77 -38.18 -1.36
CA VAL A 44 -71.91 -36.88 -0.70
C VAL A 44 -71.16 -35.88 -1.56
N THR A 45 -71.89 -35.07 -2.32
CA THR A 45 -71.35 -33.91 -3.01
C THR A 45 -71.11 -32.82 -1.97
N THR A 46 -69.92 -32.81 -1.38
CA THR A 46 -69.46 -31.67 -0.57
C THR A 46 -69.11 -30.55 -1.53
N THR A 47 -70.04 -29.64 -1.76
CA THR A 47 -69.76 -28.38 -2.46
C THR A 47 -68.89 -27.53 -1.53
N THR A 48 -67.57 -27.70 -1.57
CA THR A 48 -66.65 -26.70 -1.03
C THR A 48 -66.76 -25.46 -1.90
N THR A 49 -67.57 -24.50 -1.48
CA THR A 49 -67.47 -23.12 -1.94
C THR A 49 -66.12 -22.58 -1.48
N THR A 50 -65.08 -22.74 -2.30
CA THR A 50 -63.86 -21.95 -2.17
C THR A 50 -64.25 -20.50 -2.37
N THR A 51 -64.43 -19.76 -1.27
CA THR A 51 -64.52 -18.30 -1.31
C THR A 51 -63.19 -17.81 -1.89
N ALA A 52 -63.23 -17.12 -3.03
CA ALA A 52 -62.02 -16.61 -3.67
C ALA A 52 -61.26 -15.72 -2.67
N ALA A 53 -59.96 -15.97 -2.49
CA ALA A 53 -59.14 -15.19 -1.59
C ALA A 53 -59.13 -13.72 -2.02
N ILE A 54 -59.23 -12.80 -1.06
CA ILE A 54 -59.21 -11.35 -1.33
C ILE A 54 -57.76 -10.97 -1.65
N VAL A 55 -57.51 -10.48 -2.86
CA VAL A 55 -56.18 -10.03 -3.28
C VAL A 55 -55.87 -8.67 -2.62
N LEU A 56 -54.73 -8.57 -1.94
CA LEU A 56 -54.28 -7.33 -1.32
C LEU A 56 -53.89 -6.27 -2.38
N ALA A 57 -54.01 -4.99 -2.01
CA ALA A 57 -53.45 -3.90 -2.81
C ALA A 57 -51.92 -3.91 -2.74
N ALA A 58 -51.24 -3.47 -3.81
CA ALA A 58 -49.80 -3.24 -3.74
C ALA A 58 -49.51 -2.08 -2.77
N PRO A 59 -48.40 -2.13 -2.01
CA PRO A 59 -47.97 -1.00 -1.20
C PRO A 59 -47.77 0.25 -2.06
N ALA A 60 -48.26 1.40 -1.59
CA ALA A 60 -48.10 2.69 -2.24
C ALA A 60 -46.90 3.46 -1.67
N ASN A 61 -46.50 4.55 -2.34
CA ASN A 61 -45.43 5.46 -1.90
C ASN A 61 -44.11 4.72 -1.58
N LEU A 62 -43.75 3.73 -2.41
CA LEU A 62 -42.45 3.08 -2.31
C LEU A 62 -41.36 4.10 -2.66
N ASP A 63 -40.45 4.32 -1.73
CA ASP A 63 -39.33 5.25 -1.88
C ASP A 63 -38.12 4.75 -1.09
N VAL A 64 -36.92 5.25 -1.40
CA VAL A 64 -35.68 4.95 -0.68
C VAL A 64 -34.97 6.24 -0.33
N VAL A 65 -34.74 6.46 0.96
CA VAL A 65 -34.05 7.64 1.48
C VAL A 65 -32.84 7.17 2.28
N LEU A 66 -31.63 7.55 1.85
CA LEU A 66 -30.37 7.11 2.48
C LEU A 66 -30.31 5.58 2.65
N ASN A 67 -30.57 4.84 1.56
CA ASN A 67 -30.65 3.37 1.51
C ASN A 67 -31.81 2.74 2.31
N LEU A 68 -32.59 3.50 3.08
CA LEU A 68 -33.71 2.99 3.86
C LEU A 68 -34.99 2.96 3.03
N VAL A 69 -35.58 1.77 2.87
CA VAL A 69 -36.84 1.62 2.14
C VAL A 69 -38.03 2.13 2.95
N THR A 70 -38.92 2.88 2.31
CA THR A 70 -40.17 3.37 2.90
C THR A 70 -41.33 3.04 1.98
N PHE A 71 -42.51 2.78 2.55
CA PHE A 71 -43.75 2.47 1.82
C PHE A 71 -44.96 2.51 2.77
N ASP A 72 -46.15 2.68 2.21
CA ASP A 72 -47.40 2.63 2.96
C ASP A 72 -47.77 1.20 3.35
N ALA A 73 -48.18 1.02 4.60
CA ALA A 73 -48.68 -0.26 5.07
C ALA A 73 -50.02 -0.62 4.39
N VAL A 74 -50.16 -1.89 4.00
CA VAL A 74 -51.39 -2.45 3.43
C VAL A 74 -52.14 -3.21 4.52
N ASP A 75 -53.43 -2.90 4.70
CA ASP A 75 -54.26 -3.58 5.69
C ASP A 75 -54.32 -5.09 5.43
N HIS A 76 -54.33 -5.87 6.51
CA HIS A 76 -54.25 -7.35 6.48
C HIS A 76 -52.97 -7.96 5.86
N ALA A 77 -51.98 -7.17 5.47
CA ALA A 77 -50.67 -7.70 5.09
C ALA A 77 -49.94 -8.27 6.30
N THR A 78 -49.34 -9.44 6.14
CA THR A 78 -48.57 -10.11 7.20
C THR A 78 -47.09 -9.76 7.15
N ARG A 79 -46.55 -9.54 5.94
CA ARG A 79 -45.16 -9.17 5.65
C ARG A 79 -45.09 -8.43 4.31
N TYR A 80 -43.91 -7.89 4.00
CA TYR A 80 -43.63 -7.27 2.70
C TYR A 80 -42.41 -7.91 2.09
N LYS A 81 -42.40 -8.03 0.76
CA LYS A 81 -41.27 -8.56 0.01
C LYS A 81 -40.88 -7.55 -1.06
N ILE A 82 -39.62 -7.13 -1.03
CA ILE A 82 -39.02 -6.30 -2.06
C ILE A 82 -38.37 -7.18 -3.13
N ARG A 83 -38.42 -6.74 -4.37
CA ARG A 83 -37.68 -7.29 -5.51
C ARG A 83 -36.71 -6.22 -5.99
N LEU A 84 -35.43 -6.58 -6.05
CA LEU A 84 -34.36 -5.73 -6.59
C LEU A 84 -33.97 -6.24 -7.97
N SER A 85 -33.80 -5.33 -8.93
CA SER A 85 -33.40 -5.66 -10.31
C SER A 85 -32.37 -4.65 -10.82
N GLN A 86 -31.52 -5.06 -11.76
CA GLN A 86 -30.61 -4.18 -12.48
C GLN A 86 -30.84 -4.41 -13.99
N GLY A 87 -31.40 -3.41 -14.66
CA GLY A 87 -31.95 -3.56 -16.01
C GLY A 87 -33.11 -4.58 -16.03
N GLU A 88 -33.01 -5.58 -16.91
CA GLU A 88 -33.99 -6.67 -17.00
C GLU A 88 -33.71 -7.84 -16.02
N SER A 89 -32.55 -7.85 -15.38
CA SER A 89 -32.12 -8.95 -14.50
C SER A 89 -32.63 -8.74 -13.08
N VAL A 90 -33.35 -9.71 -12.53
CA VAL A 90 -33.73 -9.73 -11.11
C VAL A 90 -32.56 -10.23 -10.29
N ILE A 91 -32.08 -9.41 -9.35
CA ILE A 91 -30.97 -9.76 -8.45
C ILE A 91 -31.46 -10.65 -7.32
N GLY A 92 -32.66 -10.35 -6.79
CA GLY A 92 -33.30 -11.21 -5.80
C GLY A 92 -34.56 -10.61 -5.20
N GLU A 93 -35.09 -11.33 -4.20
CA GLU A 93 -36.22 -10.85 -3.42
C GLU A 93 -36.03 -11.13 -1.92
N TRP A 94 -36.34 -10.15 -1.08
CA TRP A 94 -36.11 -10.21 0.36
C TRP A 94 -37.33 -9.73 1.13
N PHE A 95 -37.59 -10.33 2.28
CA PHE A 95 -38.60 -9.82 3.20
C PHE A 95 -38.05 -8.59 3.93
N VAL A 96 -38.82 -7.51 3.94
CA VAL A 96 -38.41 -6.23 4.52
C VAL A 96 -39.52 -5.64 5.38
N THR A 97 -39.14 -4.64 6.18
CA THR A 97 -40.04 -3.69 6.85
C THR A 97 -39.74 -2.29 6.37
N ALA A 98 -40.66 -1.34 6.56
CA ALA A 98 -40.33 0.07 6.39
C ALA A 98 -39.15 0.44 7.31
N GLY A 99 -38.20 1.22 6.79
CA GLY A 99 -36.93 1.55 7.42
C GLY A 99 -35.82 0.49 7.26
N PHE A 100 -36.04 -0.57 6.48
CA PHE A 100 -34.99 -1.56 6.21
C PHE A 100 -33.91 -0.98 5.30
N ASP A 101 -32.65 -1.17 5.67
CA ASP A 101 -31.48 -0.70 4.91
C ASP A 101 -31.13 -1.69 3.80
N LEU A 102 -31.27 -1.23 2.55
CA LEU A 102 -31.02 -2.04 1.37
C LEU A 102 -29.53 -2.32 1.12
N SER A 103 -28.60 -1.54 1.70
CA SER A 103 -27.15 -1.80 1.61
C SER A 103 -26.74 -3.12 2.29
N LEU A 104 -27.59 -3.66 3.16
CA LEU A 104 -27.36 -4.96 3.82
C LEU A 104 -27.57 -6.18 2.89
N ILE A 105 -28.18 -5.96 1.72
CA ILE A 105 -28.57 -7.05 0.79
C ILE A 105 -28.13 -6.79 -0.66
N ALA A 106 -27.56 -5.63 -0.95
CA ALA A 106 -27.06 -5.26 -2.27
C ALA A 106 -25.89 -4.27 -2.14
N ASP A 107 -24.95 -4.37 -3.07
CA ASP A 107 -23.83 -3.43 -3.18
C ASP A 107 -24.33 -2.04 -3.60
N TYR A 108 -23.55 -0.99 -3.36
CA TYR A 108 -23.87 0.37 -3.81
C TYR A 108 -23.97 0.44 -5.34
N GLY A 109 -24.84 1.32 -5.85
CA GLY A 109 -25.11 1.49 -7.28
C GLY A 109 -26.59 1.62 -7.63
N THR A 110 -26.89 1.60 -8.92
CA THR A 110 -28.24 1.87 -9.45
C THR A 110 -29.06 0.59 -9.63
N TYR A 111 -30.29 0.62 -9.11
CA TYR A 111 -31.24 -0.50 -9.15
C TYR A 111 -32.67 -0.03 -9.47
N ASP A 112 -33.48 -0.97 -9.92
CA ASP A 112 -34.94 -0.86 -9.87
C ASP A 112 -35.47 -1.66 -8.68
N ILE A 113 -36.42 -1.09 -7.94
CA ILE A 113 -37.13 -1.78 -6.86
C ILE A 113 -38.62 -1.86 -7.12
N GLN A 114 -39.20 -2.96 -6.65
CA GLN A 114 -40.65 -3.16 -6.56
C GLN A 114 -40.97 -3.83 -5.24
N ILE A 115 -42.16 -3.61 -4.71
CA ILE A 115 -42.59 -4.22 -3.45
C ILE A 115 -43.96 -4.88 -3.60
N LYS A 116 -44.19 -5.96 -2.86
CA LYS A 116 -45.53 -6.55 -2.69
C LYS A 116 -45.85 -6.86 -1.23
N ALA A 117 -47.13 -6.75 -0.90
CA ALA A 117 -47.71 -7.16 0.37
C ALA A 117 -48.04 -8.67 0.35
N ILE A 118 -47.76 -9.35 1.45
CA ILE A 118 -47.94 -10.80 1.58
C ILE A 118 -49.16 -11.09 2.43
N GLY A 119 -50.13 -11.78 1.85
CA GLY A 119 -51.41 -12.11 2.48
C GLY A 119 -51.31 -13.30 3.45
N GLY A 120 -52.32 -13.45 4.31
CA GLY A 120 -52.46 -14.60 5.19
C GLY A 120 -53.91 -15.03 5.32
N GLY A 121 -54.15 -16.34 5.49
CA GLY A 121 -55.50 -16.89 5.66
C GLY A 121 -56.38 -16.69 4.42
N ALA A 122 -57.37 -15.79 4.52
CA ALA A 122 -58.31 -15.48 3.43
C ALA A 122 -57.78 -14.46 2.41
N TYR A 123 -56.59 -13.90 2.63
CA TYR A 123 -56.00 -12.86 1.77
C TYR A 123 -54.86 -13.43 0.92
N ALA A 124 -54.87 -13.14 -0.37
CA ALA A 124 -53.79 -13.48 -1.31
C ALA A 124 -52.80 -12.30 -1.44
N ASP A 125 -51.55 -12.60 -1.81
CA ASP A 125 -50.50 -11.61 -2.09
C ASP A 125 -50.97 -10.52 -3.06
N SER A 126 -50.47 -9.30 -2.87
CA SER A 126 -50.66 -8.23 -3.84
C SER A 126 -49.85 -8.48 -5.12
N PRO A 127 -50.19 -7.82 -6.25
CA PRO A 127 -49.23 -7.61 -7.32
C PRO A 127 -48.01 -6.81 -6.81
N LEU A 128 -46.93 -6.82 -7.58
CA LEU A 128 -45.81 -5.89 -7.36
C LEU A 128 -46.26 -4.46 -7.64
N SER A 129 -45.72 -3.51 -6.89
CA SER A 129 -45.81 -2.09 -7.17
C SER A 129 -45.19 -1.75 -8.54
N ASP A 130 -45.40 -0.51 -8.98
CA ASP A 130 -44.60 0.05 -10.06
C ASP A 130 -43.10 0.01 -9.70
N LYS A 131 -42.25 -0.06 -10.74
CA LYS A 131 -40.79 0.03 -10.59
C LYS A 131 -40.41 1.44 -10.15
N VAL A 132 -39.53 1.53 -9.16
CA VAL A 132 -38.89 2.77 -8.71
C VAL A 132 -37.39 2.62 -8.93
N ALA A 133 -36.79 3.51 -9.72
CA ALA A 133 -35.34 3.57 -9.86
C ALA A 133 -34.74 4.19 -8.61
N ILE A 134 -33.71 3.56 -8.06
CA ILE A 134 -33.00 4.00 -6.86
C ILE A 134 -31.49 3.94 -7.10
N GLU A 135 -30.76 4.69 -6.29
CA GLU A 135 -29.33 4.59 -6.17
C GLU A 135 -29.00 4.30 -4.71
N LEU A 136 -28.33 3.17 -4.47
CA LEU A 136 -27.74 2.87 -3.17
C LEU A 136 -26.40 3.57 -3.10
N VAL A 137 -26.26 4.50 -2.16
CA VAL A 137 -25.06 5.33 -2.01
C VAL A 137 -24.31 4.94 -0.76
N ASP A 138 -22.97 4.92 -0.81
CA ASP A 138 -22.18 4.79 0.40
C ASP A 138 -22.30 6.08 1.20
N PRO A 139 -22.86 6.08 2.42
CA PRO A 139 -22.92 7.28 3.25
C PRO A 139 -21.54 7.82 3.63
N ASP A 140 -20.50 6.97 3.54
CA ASP A 140 -19.11 7.33 3.80
C ASP A 140 -18.33 7.64 2.51
N ALA A 141 -18.96 7.57 1.32
CA ALA A 141 -18.32 7.98 0.07
C ALA A 141 -17.85 9.44 0.17
N THR A 142 -16.57 9.63 -0.09
CA THR A 142 -15.96 10.95 -0.17
C THR A 142 -15.26 11.11 -1.50
N ASN A 143 -15.34 12.31 -2.06
CA ASN A 143 -14.58 12.72 -3.24
C ASN A 143 -13.33 13.53 -2.87
N THR A 144 -13.12 13.78 -1.57
CA THR A 144 -12.05 14.63 -1.05
C THR A 144 -11.38 13.95 0.16
N LEU A 145 -10.06 13.79 0.09
CA LEU A 145 -9.22 13.43 1.22
C LEU A 145 -8.47 14.67 1.70
N GLU A 146 -8.75 15.12 2.92
CA GLU A 146 -8.09 16.25 3.55
C GLU A 146 -8.17 16.13 5.07
N ALA A 147 -7.33 16.87 5.78
CA ALA A 147 -7.29 16.85 7.23
C ALA A 147 -7.24 15.41 7.80
N GLU A 148 -8.23 15.02 8.62
CA GLU A 148 -8.26 13.69 9.25
C GLU A 148 -8.49 12.53 8.26
N SER A 149 -9.11 12.75 7.09
CA SER A 149 -9.28 11.66 6.11
C SER A 149 -7.97 11.29 5.39
N LEU A 150 -6.92 12.12 5.48
CA LEU A 150 -5.55 11.71 5.11
C LEU A 150 -4.96 10.67 6.09
N ASN A 151 -5.55 10.51 7.27
CA ASN A 151 -5.21 9.49 8.25
C ASN A 151 -6.11 8.24 8.14
N ASP A 152 -7.08 8.23 7.21
CA ASP A 152 -7.96 7.09 6.99
C ASP A 152 -7.32 6.07 6.04
N PHE A 153 -6.72 5.04 6.62
CA PHE A 153 -6.03 4.00 5.86
C PHE A 153 -6.99 3.08 5.07
N THR A 154 -8.31 3.22 5.20
CA THR A 154 -9.26 2.54 4.32
C THR A 154 -9.47 3.28 3.00
N LEU A 155 -8.98 4.52 2.86
CA LEU A 155 -9.13 5.35 1.65
C LEU A 155 -7.78 5.70 1.00
N ILE A 156 -6.69 5.70 1.78
CA ILE A 156 -5.36 6.02 1.30
C ILE A 156 -4.29 5.13 1.93
N ARG A 157 -3.40 4.60 1.11
CA ARG A 157 -2.21 3.89 1.56
C ARG A 157 -0.98 4.77 1.41
N TRP A 158 -0.22 4.93 2.48
CA TRP A 158 1.03 5.70 2.46
C TRP A 158 2.22 4.81 2.18
N ILE A 159 3.15 5.33 1.39
CA ILE A 159 4.38 4.63 0.97
C ILE A 159 5.57 5.34 1.60
N GLY A 160 6.42 4.56 2.28
CA GLY A 160 7.56 5.06 3.03
C GLY A 160 7.19 5.71 4.36
N ARG A 161 8.18 6.34 5.02
CA ARG A 161 7.98 7.04 6.30
C ARG A 161 7.29 8.37 6.07
N THR A 162 6.09 8.52 6.60
CA THR A 162 5.27 9.73 6.46
C THR A 162 4.77 10.21 7.81
N TRP A 163 4.44 11.50 7.89
CA TRP A 163 3.91 12.08 9.12
C TRP A 163 2.83 13.10 8.83
N TYR A 164 1.69 12.99 9.51
CA TYR A 164 0.65 14.01 9.49
C TYR A 164 0.87 15.05 10.59
N GLU A 165 1.07 16.30 10.19
CA GLU A 165 1.15 17.45 11.09
C GLU A 165 -0.24 18.11 11.20
N THR A 166 -0.94 17.84 12.30
CA THR A 166 -2.31 18.34 12.54
C THR A 166 -2.44 19.85 12.44
N LEU A 167 -1.43 20.62 12.85
CA LEU A 167 -1.50 22.09 12.86
C LEU A 167 -1.51 22.69 11.46
N SER A 168 -0.82 22.07 10.50
CA SER A 168 -0.75 22.55 9.11
C SER A 168 -1.70 21.79 8.19
N GLY A 169 -2.27 20.68 8.64
CA GLY A 169 -3.09 19.78 7.81
C GLY A 169 -2.27 19.08 6.72
N ARG A 170 -0.96 18.93 6.93
CA ARG A 170 -0.03 18.39 5.92
C ARG A 170 0.41 17.00 6.31
N ARG A 171 0.35 16.06 5.35
CA ARG A 171 1.09 14.80 5.47
C ARG A 171 2.40 14.87 4.69
N TYR A 172 3.50 14.92 5.42
CA TYR A 172 4.85 14.96 4.87
C TYR A 172 5.31 13.58 4.41
N PHE A 173 5.98 13.55 3.26
CA PHE A 173 6.65 12.40 2.68
C PHE A 173 7.99 12.89 2.09
N TRP A 174 9.03 12.87 2.93
CA TRP A 174 10.31 13.51 2.59
C TRP A 174 11.18 12.66 1.66
N ASN A 175 11.17 11.35 1.87
CA ASN A 175 12.18 10.45 1.33
C ASN A 175 11.94 10.12 -0.15
N THR A 176 13.01 9.74 -0.84
CA THR A 176 12.91 9.16 -2.19
C THR A 176 12.00 7.93 -2.17
N ALA A 177 11.19 7.78 -3.23
CA ALA A 177 10.17 6.73 -3.37
C ALA A 177 9.11 6.71 -2.26
N SER A 178 8.98 7.77 -1.46
CA SER A 178 7.82 7.96 -0.57
C SER A 178 6.68 8.68 -1.28
N GLY A 179 5.47 8.50 -0.78
CA GLY A 179 4.26 9.09 -1.35
C GLY A 179 3.02 8.33 -0.91
N PHE A 180 2.09 8.09 -1.83
CA PHE A 180 0.82 7.45 -1.52
C PHE A 180 0.24 6.67 -2.70
N ASP A 181 -0.77 5.86 -2.39
CA ASP A 181 -1.57 5.07 -3.30
C ASP A 181 -3.04 5.25 -2.91
N VAL A 182 -3.87 5.63 -3.89
CA VAL A 182 -5.31 5.80 -3.74
C VAL A 182 -6.02 5.09 -4.86
N SER A 183 -7.26 4.66 -4.60
CA SER A 183 -8.17 4.17 -5.63
C SER A 183 -9.41 5.05 -5.63
N PHE A 184 -9.99 5.27 -6.80
CA PHE A 184 -11.18 6.09 -6.95
C PHE A 184 -12.01 5.61 -8.14
N GLU A 185 -13.29 5.94 -8.13
CA GLU A 185 -14.16 5.88 -9.30
C GLU A 185 -14.32 7.30 -9.84
N GLY A 186 -14.11 7.52 -11.13
CA GLY A 186 -14.22 8.85 -11.76
C GLY A 186 -13.29 8.99 -12.97
N THR A 187 -13.08 10.23 -13.43
CA THR A 187 -12.26 10.52 -14.63
C THR A 187 -11.04 11.41 -14.36
N GLU A 188 -10.96 11.99 -13.16
CA GLU A 188 -9.90 12.94 -12.77
C GLU A 188 -9.45 12.74 -11.32
N LEU A 189 -8.15 12.94 -11.07
CA LEU A 189 -7.59 13.04 -9.74
C LEU A 189 -6.65 14.25 -9.66
N LYS A 190 -6.84 15.07 -8.64
CA LYS A 190 -6.03 16.25 -8.31
C LYS A 190 -5.46 16.13 -6.90
N ALA A 191 -4.34 16.77 -6.66
CA ALA A 191 -3.77 16.89 -5.32
C ALA A 191 -3.17 18.27 -5.07
N THR A 192 -3.42 18.81 -3.88
CA THR A 192 -2.76 20.02 -3.38
C THR A 192 -1.51 19.63 -2.61
N PHE A 193 -0.35 19.95 -3.18
CA PHE A 193 0.95 19.70 -2.56
C PHE A 193 1.52 20.94 -1.90
N TYR A 194 2.38 20.71 -0.92
CA TYR A 194 3.32 21.67 -0.37
C TYR A 194 4.75 21.22 -0.66
N ALA A 195 5.61 22.17 -1.01
CA ALA A 195 7.02 21.93 -1.26
C ALA A 195 7.91 23.08 -0.76
N THR A 196 9.09 22.76 -0.21
CA THR A 196 10.13 23.77 0.04
C THR A 196 11.07 23.89 -1.16
N ASN A 197 11.92 24.93 -1.16
CA ASN A 197 12.92 25.19 -2.20
C ASN A 197 12.38 25.34 -3.64
N THR A 198 11.09 25.62 -3.84
CA THR A 198 10.48 25.83 -5.18
C THR A 198 10.93 27.12 -5.87
N GLY A 199 11.68 27.98 -5.19
CA GLY A 199 12.36 29.14 -5.76
C GLY A 199 13.86 28.93 -5.97
N VAL A 200 14.37 27.72 -5.74
CA VAL A 200 15.79 27.39 -5.83
C VAL A 200 16.00 26.44 -7.01
N THR A 201 16.67 26.95 -8.05
CA THR A 201 16.98 26.17 -9.26
C THR A 201 17.67 24.85 -8.93
N GLY A 202 17.17 23.77 -9.51
CA GLY A 202 17.71 22.43 -9.31
C GLY A 202 17.38 21.77 -7.97
N LYS A 203 16.40 22.31 -7.22
CA LYS A 203 15.92 21.75 -5.94
C LYS A 203 14.42 21.45 -5.91
N HIS A 204 13.72 21.71 -7.02
CA HIS A 204 12.29 21.45 -7.12
C HIS A 204 12.01 19.94 -7.02
N PRO A 205 11.06 19.50 -6.18
CA PRO A 205 10.71 18.10 -6.13
C PRO A 205 9.96 17.68 -7.39
N PHE A 206 10.25 16.47 -7.83
CA PHE A 206 9.53 15.81 -8.91
C PHE A 206 8.77 14.61 -8.34
N LEU A 207 7.54 14.42 -8.80
CA LEU A 207 6.71 13.28 -8.47
C LEU A 207 6.44 12.49 -9.75
N VAL A 208 6.36 11.16 -9.62
CA VAL A 208 5.95 10.25 -10.69
C VAL A 208 4.60 9.64 -10.30
N ILE A 209 3.65 9.74 -11.22
CA ILE A 209 2.28 9.23 -11.09
C ILE A 209 2.18 7.97 -11.95
N LEU A 210 1.83 6.86 -11.32
CA LEU A 210 1.59 5.57 -11.95
C LEU A 210 0.11 5.23 -11.85
N LEU A 211 -0.48 4.81 -12.98
CA LEU A 211 -1.91 4.59 -13.14
C LEU A 211 -2.21 3.10 -13.35
N ASP A 212 -3.31 2.63 -12.77
CA ASP A 212 -3.93 1.31 -13.03
C ASP A 212 -2.97 0.12 -12.96
N GLY A 213 -2.22 0.06 -11.86
CA GLY A 213 -1.28 -1.03 -11.57
C GLY A 213 0.04 -0.98 -12.34
N GLU A 214 0.32 0.09 -13.09
CA GLU A 214 1.66 0.29 -13.66
C GLU A 214 2.69 0.47 -12.54
N GLU A 215 3.85 -0.18 -12.69
CA GLU A 215 4.92 -0.20 -11.69
C GLU A 215 6.25 0.30 -12.27
N ASP A 216 6.38 0.35 -13.61
CA ASP A 216 7.54 0.87 -14.32
C ASP A 216 7.57 2.42 -14.25
N PRO A 217 8.51 3.01 -13.51
CA PRO A 217 8.61 4.46 -13.33
C PRO A 217 8.89 5.22 -14.63
N THR A 218 9.34 4.56 -15.70
CA THR A 218 9.57 5.20 -17.01
C THR A 218 8.28 5.48 -17.78
N LYS A 219 7.18 4.81 -17.41
CA LYS A 219 5.87 4.99 -18.04
C LYS A 219 4.95 5.91 -17.25
N GLY A 220 5.36 6.33 -16.06
CA GLY A 220 4.60 7.25 -15.23
C GLY A 220 4.61 8.69 -15.74
N ILE A 221 3.57 9.44 -15.39
CA ILE A 221 3.50 10.88 -15.63
C ILE A 221 4.42 11.56 -14.63
N THR A 222 5.33 12.42 -15.09
CA THR A 222 6.21 13.18 -14.20
C THR A 222 5.70 14.60 -14.03
N ILE A 223 5.52 15.04 -12.79
CA ILE A 223 5.19 16.44 -12.45
C ILE A 223 6.31 17.08 -11.64
N GLU A 224 6.51 18.38 -11.84
CA GLU A 224 7.45 19.22 -11.10
C GLU A 224 6.68 20.16 -10.18
N LEU A 225 7.01 20.17 -8.88
CA LEU A 225 6.39 21.11 -7.95
C LEU A 225 7.15 22.44 -7.94
N THR A 226 6.65 23.39 -8.72
CA THR A 226 7.24 24.72 -8.92
C THR A 226 6.70 25.78 -7.97
N GLN A 227 5.69 25.45 -7.15
CA GLN A 227 5.06 26.38 -6.21
C GLN A 227 5.09 25.82 -4.79
N GLY A 228 5.30 26.70 -3.81
CA GLY A 228 5.41 26.28 -2.41
C GLY A 228 4.15 25.61 -1.87
N GLN A 229 2.99 25.95 -2.42
CA GLN A 229 1.75 25.22 -2.25
C GLN A 229 0.85 25.45 -3.48
N ALA A 230 0.41 24.38 -4.15
CA ALA A 230 -0.49 24.48 -5.29
C ALA A 230 -1.22 23.15 -5.55
N GLU A 231 -2.35 23.23 -6.25
CA GLU A 231 -3.07 22.08 -6.80
C GLU A 231 -2.43 21.66 -8.14
N TYR A 232 -2.32 20.35 -8.32
CA TYR A 232 -1.83 19.73 -9.54
C TYR A 232 -2.81 18.63 -9.98
N THR A 233 -3.16 18.61 -11.26
CA THR A 233 -3.83 17.47 -11.88
C THR A 233 -2.83 16.32 -11.99
N LEU A 234 -3.15 15.19 -11.36
CA LEU A 234 -2.33 13.98 -11.39
C LEU A 234 -2.67 13.13 -12.62
N VAL A 235 -3.96 12.94 -12.86
CA VAL A 235 -4.55 12.26 -14.03
C VAL A 235 -5.88 12.93 -14.37
N SER A 236 -6.25 12.91 -15.65
CA SER A 236 -7.50 13.46 -16.18
C SER A 236 -7.83 12.78 -17.50
N GLU A 237 -9.06 12.98 -17.99
CA GLU A 237 -9.52 12.43 -19.28
C GLU A 237 -9.49 10.89 -19.31
N LEU A 238 -9.67 10.25 -18.15
CA LEU A 238 -9.83 8.79 -18.06
C LEU A 238 -11.25 8.37 -18.51
N GLU A 239 -11.43 7.09 -18.80
CA GLU A 239 -12.77 6.52 -18.92
C GLU A 239 -13.46 6.56 -17.56
N ASP A 240 -14.78 6.72 -17.52
CA ASP A 240 -15.52 6.69 -16.25
C ASP A 240 -15.49 5.27 -15.67
N GLY A 241 -14.96 5.13 -14.44
CA GLY A 241 -14.82 3.85 -13.77
C GLY A 241 -13.75 3.84 -12.69
N PRO A 242 -13.42 2.65 -12.15
CA PRO A 242 -12.43 2.49 -11.10
C PRO A 242 -11.00 2.61 -11.62
N HIS A 243 -10.20 3.45 -10.96
CA HIS A 243 -8.78 3.67 -11.22
C HIS A 243 -7.94 3.59 -9.96
N THR A 244 -6.67 3.24 -10.13
CA THR A 244 -5.68 3.29 -9.05
C THR A 244 -4.57 4.26 -9.40
N VAL A 245 -4.20 5.16 -8.48
CA VAL A 245 -3.11 6.12 -8.69
C VAL A 245 -2.10 5.99 -7.57
N LYS A 246 -0.86 5.69 -7.95
CA LYS A 246 0.31 5.71 -7.07
C LYS A 246 1.19 6.90 -7.38
N VAL A 247 1.49 7.70 -6.37
CA VAL A 247 2.35 8.89 -6.48
C VAL A 247 3.63 8.64 -5.68
N LEU A 248 4.78 8.76 -6.35
CA LEU A 248 6.08 8.54 -5.74
C LEU A 248 7.01 9.74 -5.95
N LYS A 249 7.69 10.16 -4.89
CA LYS A 249 8.70 11.21 -4.95
C LYS A 249 10.00 10.72 -5.58
N ARG A 250 10.49 11.46 -6.57
CA ARG A 250 11.75 11.19 -7.28
C ARG A 250 12.98 11.68 -6.53
N SER A 251 12.93 12.90 -5.99
CA SER A 251 14.07 13.57 -5.35
C SER A 251 14.35 13.05 -3.94
N GLU A 252 15.54 13.37 -3.41
CA GLU A 252 15.88 13.04 -2.02
C GLU A 252 15.35 14.09 -1.04
N ALA A 253 15.35 13.73 0.24
CA ALA A 253 14.80 14.57 1.29
C ALA A 253 15.56 15.90 1.47
N GLN A 254 16.87 15.92 1.19
CA GLN A 254 17.69 17.15 1.27
C GLN A 254 17.42 18.15 0.13
N ASP A 255 16.71 17.76 -0.93
CA ASP A 255 16.42 18.69 -2.03
C ASP A 255 15.28 19.63 -1.68
N SER A 256 14.22 19.08 -1.12
CA SER A 256 12.98 19.78 -0.78
C SER A 256 12.15 18.91 0.15
N ASP A 257 11.49 19.55 1.11
CA ASP A 257 10.45 18.93 1.91
C ASP A 257 9.19 18.86 1.05
N THR A 258 8.44 17.77 1.16
CA THR A 258 7.24 17.55 0.33
C THR A 258 6.12 17.03 1.22
N ALA A 259 4.92 17.56 1.02
CA ALA A 259 3.72 17.11 1.70
C ALA A 259 2.49 17.25 0.80
N VAL A 260 1.42 16.57 1.15
CA VAL A 260 0.10 16.73 0.54
C VAL A 260 -0.89 17.21 1.60
N LEU A 261 -1.81 18.08 1.17
CA LEU A 261 -2.83 18.69 2.01
C LEU A 261 -4.22 18.16 1.67
N GLN A 262 -4.45 17.90 0.38
CA GLN A 262 -5.75 17.51 -0.14
C GLN A 262 -5.56 16.66 -1.39
N ILE A 263 -6.43 15.68 -1.58
CA ILE A 263 -6.58 14.90 -2.81
C ILE A 263 -8.06 14.90 -3.18
N VAL A 264 -8.39 15.23 -4.42
CA VAL A 264 -9.77 15.39 -4.90
C VAL A 264 -9.96 14.57 -6.17
N THR A 265 -11.09 13.87 -6.26
CA THR A 265 -11.58 13.25 -7.49
C THR A 265 -12.94 13.82 -7.87
N ASP A 266 -13.34 13.64 -9.12
CA ASP A 266 -14.66 13.99 -9.64
C ASP A 266 -15.74 12.92 -9.36
N GLY A 267 -15.36 11.72 -8.90
CA GLY A 267 -16.29 10.71 -8.38
C GLY A 267 -16.07 10.43 -6.90
N GLN A 268 -15.65 9.22 -6.51
CA GLN A 268 -15.52 8.80 -5.10
C GLN A 268 -14.27 7.97 -4.84
N PHE A 269 -13.66 8.11 -3.66
CA PHE A 269 -12.55 7.27 -3.23
C PHE A 269 -13.01 5.86 -2.88
N LEU A 270 -12.18 4.89 -3.24
CA LEU A 270 -12.35 3.46 -2.98
C LEU A 270 -11.24 2.98 -2.03
N ALA A 271 -11.34 1.73 -1.58
CA ALA A 271 -10.24 1.11 -0.84
C ALA A 271 -8.95 1.10 -1.68
N PRO A 272 -7.80 1.56 -1.15
CA PRO A 272 -6.55 1.61 -1.89
C PRO A 272 -6.03 0.20 -2.19
N THR A 273 -5.02 0.11 -3.07
CA THR A 273 -4.38 -1.18 -3.33
C THR A 273 -3.72 -1.72 -2.06
N LEU A 274 -3.72 -3.04 -1.91
CA LEU A 274 -3.04 -3.69 -0.79
C LEU A 274 -1.53 -3.51 -0.91
N ALA A 275 -0.87 -3.29 0.23
CA ALA A 275 0.59 -3.26 0.29
C ALA A 275 1.19 -4.58 -0.21
N LYS A 276 2.37 -4.51 -0.84
CA LYS A 276 3.06 -5.72 -1.28
C LYS A 276 3.51 -6.54 -0.08
N THR A 277 3.47 -7.86 -0.22
CA THR A 277 3.75 -8.79 0.87
C THR A 277 5.23 -8.88 1.21
N PHE A 278 6.10 -8.70 0.22
CA PHE A 278 7.55 -8.68 0.41
C PHE A 278 8.04 -7.24 0.54
N LYS A 279 8.88 -6.96 1.54
CA LYS A 279 9.26 -5.60 1.95
C LYS A 279 10.78 -5.45 2.00
N ILE A 280 11.30 -4.41 1.36
CA ILE A 280 12.73 -4.09 1.39
C ILE A 280 12.93 -2.67 1.92
N GLN A 281 13.77 -2.55 2.96
CA GLN A 281 14.23 -1.26 3.45
C GLN A 281 15.67 -0.99 3.01
N TYR A 282 15.90 0.15 2.39
CA TYR A 282 17.22 0.62 2.00
C TYR A 282 17.68 1.71 2.94
N ILE A 283 18.90 1.58 3.47
CA ILE A 283 19.52 2.57 4.34
C ILE A 283 20.86 2.96 3.73
N GLY A 284 21.01 4.22 3.35
CA GLY A 284 22.12 4.62 2.49
C GLY A 284 22.42 6.11 2.48
N ALA A 285 23.11 6.53 1.42
CA ALA A 285 23.44 7.91 1.13
C ALA A 285 23.13 8.25 -0.34
N SER A 286 23.95 9.07 -1.00
CA SER A 286 23.72 9.58 -2.36
C SER A 286 23.54 8.48 -3.41
N THR A 287 24.25 7.36 -3.29
CA THR A 287 24.11 6.22 -4.21
C THR A 287 22.78 5.49 -4.10
N SER A 288 21.99 5.77 -3.06
CA SER A 288 20.71 5.09 -2.77
C SER A 288 19.48 5.94 -3.09
N VAL A 289 19.69 7.12 -3.69
CA VAL A 289 18.62 8.10 -4.01
C VAL A 289 18.66 8.58 -5.46
N GLY A 290 19.40 7.90 -6.34
CA GLY A 290 19.52 8.30 -7.75
C GLY A 290 20.26 9.63 -7.96
N TYR A 291 21.24 9.94 -7.10
CA TYR A 291 21.99 11.19 -7.20
C TYR A 291 22.68 11.32 -8.57
N GLY A 292 22.25 12.31 -9.36
CA GLY A 292 22.92 12.73 -10.59
C GLY A 292 22.90 11.71 -11.73
N ASP A 293 22.06 10.68 -11.66
CA ASP A 293 22.11 9.50 -12.52
C ASP A 293 21.71 9.74 -13.98
N LEU A 294 20.98 10.82 -14.24
CA LEU A 294 20.62 11.30 -15.59
C LEU A 294 21.61 12.31 -16.15
N GLY A 295 22.50 12.84 -15.31
CA GLY A 295 23.37 13.96 -15.66
C GLY A 295 24.76 13.53 -16.14
N PRO A 296 25.47 14.38 -16.90
CA PRO A 296 26.87 14.14 -17.26
C PRO A 296 27.80 14.18 -16.06
N ALA A 297 28.89 13.40 -16.12
CA ALA A 297 29.89 13.24 -15.06
C ALA A 297 30.37 14.52 -14.36
N ASN A 298 30.60 15.58 -15.13
CA ASN A 298 31.19 16.83 -14.66
C ASN A 298 30.15 17.89 -14.26
N ASP A 299 28.87 17.59 -14.44
CA ASP A 299 27.80 18.51 -14.10
C ASP A 299 27.47 18.42 -12.60
N PRO A 300 27.05 19.52 -11.97
CA PRO A 300 26.53 19.47 -10.62
C PRO A 300 25.19 18.72 -10.60
N LYS A 301 24.91 18.06 -9.48
CA LYS A 301 23.62 17.42 -9.24
C LYS A 301 22.51 18.47 -9.05
N THR A 302 21.40 18.24 -9.72
CA THR A 302 20.11 18.93 -9.57
C THR A 302 19.01 17.91 -9.34
N THR A 303 17.79 18.34 -9.03
CA THR A 303 16.61 17.45 -9.05
C THR A 303 16.21 17.06 -10.46
N ASP A 304 16.49 17.88 -11.49
CA ASP A 304 16.23 17.56 -12.90
C ASP A 304 17.05 16.36 -13.38
N ASN A 305 18.31 16.29 -12.98
CA ASN A 305 19.23 15.23 -13.40
C ASN A 305 19.36 14.07 -12.41
N SER A 306 18.42 13.95 -11.46
CA SER A 306 18.39 12.87 -10.47
C SER A 306 17.04 12.18 -10.47
N ASN A 307 17.04 10.87 -10.70
CA ASN A 307 15.85 10.03 -10.64
C ASN A 307 15.99 8.88 -9.65
N GLY A 308 15.56 9.09 -8.41
CA GLY A 308 15.58 8.05 -7.39
C GLY A 308 14.75 6.80 -7.70
N LEU A 309 13.80 6.86 -8.62
CA LEU A 309 13.04 5.69 -9.08
C LEU A 309 13.79 4.87 -10.15
N LEU A 310 14.88 5.40 -10.70
CA LEU A 310 15.84 4.68 -11.55
C LEU A 310 17.13 4.31 -10.80
N CYS A 311 17.12 4.47 -9.48
CA CYS A 311 18.20 4.01 -8.62
C CYS A 311 18.08 2.52 -8.32
N TYR A 312 19.20 1.84 -8.03
CA TYR A 312 19.21 0.41 -7.73
C TYR A 312 18.25 0.03 -6.60
N THR A 313 17.98 0.94 -5.66
CA THR A 313 17.05 0.74 -4.54
C THR A 313 15.62 0.51 -5.03
N TYR A 314 15.07 1.42 -5.82
CA TYR A 314 13.74 1.25 -6.39
C TYR A 314 13.71 0.12 -7.41
N LEU A 315 14.71 0.04 -8.30
CA LEU A 315 14.77 -0.96 -9.35
C LEU A 315 14.84 -2.41 -8.82
N THR A 316 15.60 -2.66 -7.74
CA THR A 316 15.62 -3.96 -7.08
C THR A 316 14.25 -4.32 -6.50
N SER A 317 13.57 -3.33 -5.90
CA SER A 317 12.22 -3.51 -5.35
C SER A 317 11.21 -3.78 -6.46
N TYR A 318 11.34 -3.11 -7.60
CA TYR A 318 10.53 -3.34 -8.78
C TYR A 318 10.72 -4.77 -9.31
N LEU A 319 11.97 -5.23 -9.54
CA LEU A 319 12.25 -6.59 -10.02
C LEU A 319 11.63 -7.67 -9.13
N LEU A 320 11.66 -7.48 -7.81
CA LEU A 320 11.15 -8.44 -6.83
C LEU A 320 9.67 -8.23 -6.45
N ASP A 321 8.98 -7.29 -7.10
CA ASP A 321 7.63 -6.85 -6.72
C ASP A 321 7.49 -6.61 -5.21
N ALA A 322 8.36 -5.76 -4.67
CA ALA A 322 8.50 -5.50 -3.24
C ALA A 322 8.03 -4.10 -2.87
N GLU A 323 7.44 -3.97 -1.68
CA GLU A 323 7.21 -2.67 -1.06
C GLU A 323 8.56 -2.08 -0.69
N THR A 324 8.75 -0.78 -0.92
CA THR A 324 10.05 -0.13 -0.75
C THR A 324 9.99 0.96 0.32
N SER A 325 11.03 1.03 1.15
CA SER A 325 11.26 2.12 2.09
C SER A 325 12.71 2.55 2.00
N ILE A 326 12.96 3.79 1.60
CA ILE A 326 14.32 4.33 1.43
C ILE A 326 14.57 5.37 2.53
N PHE A 327 15.55 5.12 3.40
CA PHE A 327 16.08 6.10 4.34
C PHE A 327 17.52 6.40 3.96
N ALA A 328 17.72 7.48 3.22
CA ALA A 328 19.05 7.85 2.73
C ALA A 328 19.24 9.35 2.68
N SER A 329 20.48 9.80 2.88
CA SER A 329 20.81 11.22 2.88
C SER A 329 22.19 11.45 2.28
N SER A 330 22.25 12.22 1.18
CA SER A 330 23.48 12.47 0.44
C SER A 330 24.56 13.11 1.31
N GLY A 331 25.77 12.58 1.21
CA GLY A 331 26.92 13.08 1.97
C GLY A 331 26.99 12.63 3.44
N TRP A 332 26.00 11.90 3.96
CA TRP A 332 26.03 11.36 5.33
C TRP A 332 26.72 9.99 5.36
N GLY A 333 27.35 9.66 6.49
CA GLY A 333 27.99 8.37 6.71
C GLY A 333 27.62 7.74 8.04
N ILE A 334 28.37 6.71 8.43
CA ILE A 334 28.15 5.93 9.65
C ILE A 334 28.61 6.70 10.88
N THR A 335 29.76 7.36 10.79
CA THR A 335 30.40 8.11 11.88
C THR A 335 30.57 9.59 11.55
N ARG A 336 30.65 9.92 10.26
CA ARG A 336 30.87 11.27 9.73
C ARG A 336 30.54 11.32 8.23
N GLY A 337 30.54 12.52 7.67
CA GLY A 337 30.36 12.68 6.23
C GLY A 337 30.73 14.08 5.73
N TRP A 338 30.31 14.37 4.51
CA TRP A 338 30.41 15.72 3.94
C TRP A 338 29.55 16.73 4.70
N ASN A 339 28.41 16.30 5.22
CA ASN A 339 27.51 17.10 6.04
C ASN A 339 28.18 17.64 7.33
N THR A 340 29.19 16.95 7.85
CA THR A 340 29.93 17.35 9.05
C THR A 340 31.31 17.95 8.74
N GLY A 341 31.61 18.25 7.48
CA GLY A 341 32.95 18.69 7.06
C GLY A 341 34.04 17.65 7.33
N GLY A 342 33.66 16.37 7.41
CA GLY A 342 34.58 15.29 7.75
C GLY A 342 34.97 15.24 9.23
N GLN A 343 34.10 15.66 10.14
CA GLN A 343 34.29 15.46 11.58
C GLN A 343 33.33 14.38 12.11
N PRO A 344 33.76 13.50 13.03
CA PRO A 344 32.86 12.59 13.73
C PRO A 344 31.68 13.33 14.38
N SER A 345 30.49 12.76 14.31
CA SER A 345 29.28 13.31 14.93
C SER A 345 28.46 12.21 15.59
N ALA A 346 27.82 12.53 16.71
CA ALA A 346 26.89 11.63 17.39
C ALA A 346 25.45 11.76 16.87
N THR A 347 25.12 12.86 16.18
CA THR A 347 23.74 13.20 15.78
C THR A 347 23.56 13.40 14.28
N GLN A 348 24.65 13.68 13.56
CA GLN A 348 24.63 13.92 12.12
C GLN A 348 25.23 12.73 11.35
N THR A 349 24.71 11.54 11.64
CA THR A 349 25.09 10.28 11.01
C THR A 349 23.83 9.51 10.61
N ILE A 350 23.95 8.61 9.63
CA ILE A 350 22.81 7.78 9.20
C ILE A 350 22.26 6.93 10.36
N PRO A 351 23.08 6.24 11.18
CA PRO A 351 22.56 5.50 12.33
C PRO A 351 21.73 6.36 13.30
N ALA A 352 22.19 7.57 13.62
CA ALA A 352 21.47 8.47 14.52
C ALA A 352 20.19 9.04 13.89
N ALA A 353 20.23 9.35 12.59
CA ALA A 353 19.07 9.88 11.87
C ALA A 353 17.99 8.82 11.62
N TYR A 354 18.38 7.54 11.47
CA TYR A 354 17.48 6.43 11.17
C TYR A 354 16.40 6.19 12.25
N GLU A 355 16.64 6.66 13.48
CA GLU A 355 15.66 6.66 14.57
C GLU A 355 14.45 7.58 14.29
N TYR A 356 14.51 8.41 13.25
CA TYR A 356 13.53 9.44 12.94
C TYR A 356 12.92 9.27 11.53
N TYR A 357 12.02 10.16 11.15
CA TYR A 357 11.25 10.05 9.90
C TYR A 357 12.11 10.28 8.65
N ALA A 358 12.99 11.27 8.67
CA ALA A 358 13.83 11.66 7.53
C ALA A 358 14.94 12.64 7.94
N THR A 359 15.79 13.01 6.98
CA THR A 359 16.42 14.34 6.97
C THR A 359 15.52 15.34 6.22
N ASN A 360 15.70 16.64 6.38
CA ASN A 360 14.91 17.67 5.67
C ASN A 360 15.74 18.47 4.65
N ALA A 361 15.09 19.40 3.96
CA ALA A 361 15.71 20.26 2.97
C ALA A 361 16.79 21.23 3.53
N GLN A 362 16.86 21.39 4.85
CA GLN A 362 17.93 22.13 5.53
C GLN A 362 19.08 21.21 5.98
N ASN A 363 19.06 19.95 5.55
CA ASN A 363 20.04 18.93 5.89
C ASN A 363 20.12 18.65 7.41
N TYR A 364 18.96 18.65 8.07
CA TYR A 364 18.82 18.29 9.48
C TYR A 364 17.93 17.07 9.67
N VAL A 365 18.13 16.36 10.78
CA VAL A 365 17.23 15.27 11.18
C VAL A 365 15.87 15.83 11.58
N VAL A 366 14.80 15.25 11.06
CA VAL A 366 13.41 15.59 11.41
C VAL A 366 13.07 14.98 12.77
N THR A 367 13.30 15.73 13.84
CA THR A 367 13.13 15.25 15.22
C THR A 367 11.72 15.38 15.78
N THR A 368 10.87 16.17 15.12
CA THR A 368 9.43 16.26 15.38
C THR A 368 8.70 15.37 14.38
N PRO A 369 7.73 14.53 14.78
CA PRO A 369 7.05 14.48 16.09
C PRO A 369 7.80 13.69 17.18
N GLY A 370 8.89 13.03 16.82
CA GLY A 370 9.63 12.13 17.70
C GLY A 370 10.32 11.06 16.88
N GLN A 371 10.70 9.97 17.54
CA GLN A 371 11.24 8.79 16.86
C GLN A 371 10.17 8.12 16.00
N TRP A 372 10.61 7.53 14.89
CA TRP A 372 9.76 6.70 14.03
C TRP A 372 9.43 5.39 14.75
N ASP A 373 8.19 4.90 14.63
CA ASP A 373 7.85 3.58 15.12
C ASP A 373 8.32 2.50 14.12
N HIS A 374 9.40 1.81 14.46
CA HIS A 374 9.95 0.76 13.60
C HIS A 374 8.98 -0.45 13.43
N SER A 375 7.92 -0.57 14.21
CA SER A 375 6.89 -1.58 14.00
C SER A 375 5.96 -1.28 12.81
N ASP A 376 5.86 -0.01 12.38
CA ASP A 376 5.06 0.40 11.22
C ASP A 376 5.58 -0.16 9.90
N TYR A 377 6.86 -0.53 9.84
CA TYR A 377 7.46 -1.15 8.66
C TYR A 377 8.46 -2.23 9.07
N GLN A 378 8.03 -3.50 8.96
CA GLN A 378 8.87 -4.67 9.19
C GLN A 378 9.34 -5.26 7.85
N PRO A 379 10.60 -4.99 7.43
CA PRO A 379 11.14 -5.50 6.19
C PRO A 379 11.52 -6.98 6.28
N ASP A 380 11.36 -7.69 5.17
CA ASP A 380 12.00 -9.00 4.97
C ASP A 380 13.50 -8.84 4.73
N VAL A 381 13.90 -7.75 4.06
CA VAL A 381 15.29 -7.44 3.72
C VAL A 381 15.64 -6.00 4.06
N ILE A 382 16.79 -5.80 4.71
CA ILE A 382 17.43 -4.51 4.94
C ILE A 382 18.71 -4.47 4.12
N VAL A 383 18.85 -3.44 3.30
CA VAL A 383 20.03 -3.19 2.47
C VAL A 383 20.77 -1.97 3.01
N LEU A 384 22.03 -2.16 3.37
CA LEU A 384 22.90 -1.12 3.92
C LEU A 384 23.98 -0.75 2.89
N ALA A 385 23.94 0.47 2.35
CA ALA A 385 24.91 0.99 1.38
C ALA A 385 25.59 2.24 1.94
N LEU A 386 26.47 2.03 2.93
CA LEU A 386 27.11 3.08 3.74
C LEU A 386 28.63 2.96 3.76
N GLY A 387 29.31 3.98 4.28
CA GLY A 387 30.77 4.02 4.44
C GLY A 387 31.48 4.90 3.40
N GLY A 388 30.90 5.10 2.21
CA GLY A 388 31.51 5.94 1.16
C GLY A 388 31.91 7.34 1.67
N ASN A 389 30.99 8.02 2.33
CA ASN A 389 31.21 9.38 2.84
C ASN A 389 32.15 9.44 4.05
N ASP A 390 32.23 8.36 4.85
CA ASP A 390 33.20 8.27 5.95
C ASP A 390 34.64 8.37 5.42
N PHE A 391 34.91 7.75 4.27
CA PHE A 391 36.25 7.70 3.66
C PHE A 391 36.50 8.77 2.60
N SER A 392 35.47 9.30 1.93
CA SER A 392 35.64 10.32 0.89
C SER A 392 35.66 11.75 1.41
N SER A 393 35.07 12.01 2.60
CA SER A 393 34.98 13.37 3.16
C SER A 393 36.35 13.92 3.60
N SER A 394 36.43 15.25 3.70
CA SER A 394 37.64 16.01 4.06
C SER A 394 38.40 15.43 5.26
N ASN A 395 39.72 15.53 5.28
CA ASN A 395 40.61 15.07 6.38
C ASN A 395 40.91 13.57 6.45
N TYR A 396 40.23 12.65 5.75
CA TYR A 396 40.64 11.22 5.77
C TYR A 396 42.00 11.00 5.08
N ALA A 397 42.20 11.60 3.90
CA ALA A 397 43.42 11.45 3.12
C ALA A 397 44.67 12.06 3.79
N SER A 398 44.50 12.98 4.75
CA SER A 398 45.62 13.58 5.50
C SER A 398 46.01 12.81 6.76
N LEU A 399 45.25 11.77 7.14
CA LEU A 399 45.58 10.91 8.28
C LEU A 399 46.85 10.10 8.01
N SER A 400 47.64 9.85 9.06
CA SER A 400 48.73 8.87 8.99
C SER A 400 48.17 7.46 8.76
N ALA A 401 48.99 6.54 8.24
CA ALA A 401 48.55 5.16 8.00
C ALA A 401 48.01 4.47 9.27
N ALA A 402 48.61 4.76 10.44
CA ALA A 402 48.14 4.26 11.73
C ALA A 402 46.76 4.83 12.10
N ALA A 403 46.57 6.15 11.93
CA ALA A 403 45.28 6.79 12.18
C ALA A 403 44.20 6.36 11.18
N GLN A 404 44.55 6.07 9.93
CA GLN A 404 43.60 5.48 8.96
C GLN A 404 43.16 4.07 9.36
N LEU A 405 44.07 3.26 9.92
CA LEU A 405 43.72 1.93 10.43
C LEU A 405 42.80 2.02 11.65
N GLU A 406 43.12 2.89 12.62
CA GLU A 406 42.26 3.16 13.77
C GLU A 406 40.88 3.66 13.35
N PHE A 407 40.84 4.59 12.39
CA PHE A 407 39.59 5.10 11.84
C PHE A 407 38.76 4.00 11.16
N ARG A 408 39.37 3.14 10.34
CA ARG A 408 38.67 1.99 9.75
C ARG A 408 38.07 1.06 10.80
N ASN A 409 38.81 0.78 11.87
CA ASN A 409 38.29 -0.02 12.98
C ASN A 409 37.10 0.66 13.65
N ALA A 410 37.19 1.96 13.93
CA ALA A 410 36.11 2.73 14.54
C ALA A 410 34.83 2.76 13.67
N VAL A 411 34.97 2.94 12.35
CA VAL A 411 33.83 2.86 11.42
C VAL A 411 33.24 1.46 11.40
N THR A 412 34.08 0.42 11.39
CA THR A 412 33.62 -0.98 11.43
C THR A 412 32.83 -1.27 12.71
N ASP A 413 33.34 -0.83 13.87
CA ASP A 413 32.67 -1.02 15.15
C ASP A 413 31.32 -0.29 15.22
N ALA A 414 31.27 0.94 14.69
CA ALA A 414 30.02 1.70 14.58
C ALA A 414 29.01 1.02 13.62
N TYR A 415 29.48 0.42 12.53
CA TYR A 415 28.63 -0.31 11.59
C TYR A 415 28.04 -1.57 12.25
N VAL A 416 28.85 -2.34 12.99
CA VAL A 416 28.37 -3.50 13.76
C VAL A 416 27.36 -3.10 14.84
N ALA A 417 27.59 -1.97 15.52
CA ALA A 417 26.64 -1.43 16.48
C ALA A 417 25.30 -1.04 15.81
N PHE A 418 25.35 -0.46 14.62
CA PHE A 418 24.13 -0.14 13.88
C PHE A 418 23.38 -1.39 13.41
N ILE A 419 24.08 -2.42 12.90
CA ILE A 419 23.48 -3.71 12.55
C ILE A 419 22.82 -4.35 13.79
N THR A 420 23.45 -4.23 14.95
CA THR A 420 22.89 -4.72 16.22
C THR A 420 21.58 -4.02 16.59
N ALA A 421 21.52 -2.70 16.41
CA ALA A 421 20.28 -1.93 16.62
C ALA A 421 19.19 -2.35 15.61
N LEU A 422 19.53 -2.49 14.33
CA LEU A 422 18.60 -2.96 13.30
C LEU A 422 18.05 -4.34 13.59
N ARG A 423 18.89 -5.28 14.07
CA ARG A 423 18.46 -6.61 14.48
C ARG A 423 17.49 -6.58 15.67
N ALA A 424 17.61 -5.59 16.56
CA ALA A 424 16.67 -5.42 17.67
C ALA A 424 15.29 -4.95 17.20
N TYR A 425 15.24 -4.07 16.18
CA TYR A 425 13.98 -3.62 15.58
C TYR A 425 13.35 -4.64 14.62
N HIS A 426 14.19 -5.40 13.92
CA HIS A 426 13.81 -6.30 12.83
C HIS A 426 14.46 -7.68 13.03
N PRO A 427 13.95 -8.49 14.00
CA PRO A 427 14.59 -9.72 14.41
C PRO A 427 14.71 -10.75 13.27
N ASP A 428 13.79 -10.74 12.30
CA ASP A 428 13.74 -11.72 11.22
C ASP A 428 14.35 -11.25 9.89
N ALA A 429 14.64 -9.96 9.73
CA ALA A 429 15.09 -9.42 8.45
C ALA A 429 16.45 -10.02 8.01
N TYR A 430 16.62 -10.25 6.70
CA TYR A 430 17.94 -10.41 6.11
C TYR A 430 18.62 -9.05 6.06
N ILE A 431 19.87 -8.95 6.50
CA ILE A 431 20.64 -7.70 6.43
C ILE A 431 21.79 -7.90 5.44
N ILE A 432 21.82 -7.06 4.41
CA ILE A 432 22.77 -7.14 3.30
C ILE A 432 23.58 -5.85 3.28
N LEU A 433 24.90 -5.96 3.43
CA LEU A 433 25.81 -4.83 3.23
C LEU A 433 26.25 -4.78 1.77
N VAL A 434 25.87 -3.72 1.06
CA VAL A 434 26.20 -3.49 -0.35
C VAL A 434 27.37 -2.51 -0.44
N TYR A 435 28.36 -2.83 -1.27
CA TYR A 435 29.51 -1.98 -1.52
C TYR A 435 29.95 -1.98 -2.99
N GLY A 436 30.73 -0.96 -3.38
CA GLY A 436 31.31 -0.83 -4.72
C GLY A 436 30.55 0.11 -5.66
N LEU A 437 29.45 0.72 -5.22
CA LEU A 437 28.56 1.55 -6.05
C LEU A 437 29.26 2.77 -6.66
N MET A 438 30.21 3.41 -5.98
CA MET A 438 31.04 4.51 -6.51
C MET A 438 32.33 4.02 -7.20
N SER A 439 32.42 2.73 -7.54
CA SER A 439 33.69 2.08 -7.96
C SER A 439 34.81 2.28 -6.94
N GLU A 440 34.44 2.52 -5.68
CA GLU A 440 35.34 2.73 -4.58
C GLU A 440 35.99 1.41 -4.15
N ALA A 441 37.31 1.43 -3.96
CA ALA A 441 38.09 0.24 -3.64
C ALA A 441 38.67 0.26 -2.22
N LEU A 442 38.89 -0.95 -1.71
CA LEU A 442 39.44 -1.38 -0.42
C LEU A 442 38.81 -0.81 0.85
N HIS A 443 38.59 0.50 1.02
CA HIS A 443 38.13 1.04 2.31
C HIS A 443 36.69 0.65 2.63
N VAL A 444 35.73 1.01 1.77
CA VAL A 444 34.31 0.65 1.94
C VAL A 444 34.12 -0.86 1.84
N GLN A 445 34.84 -1.50 0.91
CA GLN A 445 34.84 -2.96 0.77
C GLN A 445 35.26 -3.66 2.07
N ASN A 446 36.43 -3.33 2.62
CA ASN A 446 36.92 -4.00 3.83
C ASN A 446 36.00 -3.73 5.01
N VAL A 447 35.55 -2.49 5.22
CA VAL A 447 34.62 -2.16 6.31
C VAL A 447 33.30 -2.92 6.17
N SER A 448 32.75 -3.03 4.96
CA SER A 448 31.49 -3.75 4.74
C SER A 448 31.64 -5.26 4.95
N ILE A 449 32.73 -5.86 4.46
CA ILE A 449 33.01 -7.29 4.66
C ILE A 449 33.31 -7.58 6.13
N ASP A 450 34.14 -6.76 6.78
CA ASP A 450 34.52 -6.94 8.19
C ASP A 450 33.30 -6.76 9.10
N ALA A 451 32.47 -5.73 8.87
CA ALA A 451 31.24 -5.52 9.63
C ALA A 451 30.24 -6.67 9.44
N ALA A 452 30.01 -7.11 8.19
CA ALA A 452 29.14 -8.24 7.91
C ALA A 452 29.65 -9.52 8.57
N THR A 453 30.97 -9.78 8.52
CA THR A 453 31.58 -10.97 9.13
C THR A 453 31.46 -10.94 10.65
N ARG A 454 31.74 -9.80 11.28
CA ARG A 454 31.62 -9.63 12.75
C ARG A 454 30.17 -9.71 13.23
N ALA A 455 29.23 -9.20 12.44
CA ALA A 455 27.80 -9.30 12.75
C ALA A 455 27.27 -10.72 12.51
N ALA A 456 27.71 -11.41 11.45
CA ALA A 456 27.35 -12.81 11.17
C ALA A 456 27.83 -13.79 12.25
N ALA A 457 28.86 -13.42 13.02
CA ALA A 457 29.30 -14.19 14.18
C ALA A 457 28.34 -14.08 15.39
N GLN A 458 27.40 -13.12 15.36
CA GLN A 458 26.45 -12.82 16.44
C GLN A 458 24.99 -13.05 16.03
N PHE A 459 24.68 -12.88 14.75
CA PHE A 459 23.33 -12.91 14.21
C PHE A 459 23.27 -13.71 12.91
N ASP A 460 22.18 -14.47 12.71
CA ASP A 460 21.89 -15.11 11.44
C ASP A 460 21.44 -14.08 10.38
N ARG A 461 21.38 -14.54 9.12
CA ARG A 461 20.87 -13.76 7.97
C ARG A 461 21.61 -12.44 7.72
N ILE A 462 22.92 -12.42 7.97
CA ILE A 462 23.81 -11.30 7.62
C ILE A 462 24.64 -11.70 6.41
N SER A 463 24.70 -10.84 5.39
CA SER A 463 25.55 -11.03 4.22
C SER A 463 26.12 -9.72 3.70
N SER A 464 27.09 -9.80 2.80
CA SER A 464 27.57 -8.65 2.04
C SER A 464 27.76 -9.03 0.58
N ILE A 465 27.62 -8.05 -0.31
CA ILE A 465 27.76 -8.23 -1.76
C ILE A 465 28.42 -7.01 -2.39
N LYS A 466 29.32 -7.29 -3.34
CA LYS A 466 29.84 -6.28 -4.26
C LYS A 466 28.89 -6.17 -5.46
N VAL A 467 28.48 -4.95 -5.79
CA VAL A 467 27.68 -4.67 -6.99
C VAL A 467 28.47 -3.84 -8.01
N ALA A 468 27.87 -3.65 -9.18
CA ALA A 468 28.37 -2.79 -10.24
C ALA A 468 28.58 -1.35 -9.72
N GLY A 469 29.74 -0.79 -10.05
CA GLY A 469 30.16 0.54 -9.61
C GLY A 469 30.07 1.59 -10.71
N ALA A 470 30.10 2.86 -10.31
CA ALA A 470 30.07 4.00 -11.21
C ALA A 470 31.08 3.83 -12.37
N GLY A 471 30.60 3.94 -13.61
CA GLY A 471 31.40 3.80 -14.82
C GLY A 471 31.66 2.35 -15.27
N SER A 472 31.09 1.35 -14.59
CA SER A 472 31.14 -0.05 -15.06
C SER A 472 30.20 -0.33 -16.23
N SER A 473 29.10 0.42 -16.34
CA SER A 473 28.11 0.30 -17.42
C SER A 473 27.89 1.67 -18.08
N GLY A 474 28.84 2.09 -18.92
CA GLY A 474 28.75 3.35 -19.68
C GLY A 474 29.43 4.55 -18.99
N THR A 475 28.89 5.75 -19.20
CA THR A 475 29.45 7.00 -18.65
C THR A 475 29.10 7.18 -17.17
N LEU A 476 29.86 8.01 -16.47
CA LEU A 476 29.51 8.42 -15.10
C LEU A 476 28.33 9.41 -15.12
N GLY A 477 27.50 9.34 -14.08
CA GLY A 477 26.51 10.34 -13.70
C GLY A 477 27.15 11.56 -13.04
N SER A 478 26.36 12.61 -12.80
CA SER A 478 26.82 13.89 -12.21
C SER A 478 27.61 13.74 -10.92
N ASN A 479 28.63 14.60 -10.77
CA ASN A 479 29.66 14.49 -9.74
C ASN A 479 30.24 13.07 -9.63
N TYR A 480 30.47 12.41 -10.76
CA TYR A 480 31.06 11.07 -10.87
C TYR A 480 30.26 9.94 -10.18
N HIS A 481 28.95 10.13 -9.93
CA HIS A 481 28.08 9.10 -9.38
C HIS A 481 27.71 8.04 -10.44
N PRO A 482 27.07 6.92 -10.06
CA PRO A 482 26.52 5.98 -11.03
C PRO A 482 25.49 6.64 -11.94
N ASN A 483 25.49 6.25 -13.21
CA ASN A 483 24.40 6.53 -14.14
C ASN A 483 23.30 5.45 -14.00
N VAL A 484 22.16 5.67 -14.67
CA VAL A 484 21.03 4.71 -14.69
C VAL A 484 21.46 3.30 -15.15
N ALA A 485 22.27 3.17 -16.21
CA ALA A 485 22.70 1.86 -16.69
C ALA A 485 23.52 1.06 -15.65
N THR A 486 24.34 1.75 -14.86
CA THR A 486 25.04 1.15 -13.72
C THR A 486 24.04 0.70 -12.64
N TYR A 487 23.03 1.52 -12.34
CA TYR A 487 22.00 1.16 -11.36
C TYR A 487 21.14 -0.02 -11.80
N ILE A 488 20.77 -0.13 -13.08
CA ILE A 488 20.07 -1.31 -13.62
C ILE A 488 20.92 -2.57 -13.39
N THR A 489 22.22 -2.51 -13.70
CA THR A 489 23.13 -3.64 -13.50
C THR A 489 23.25 -4.01 -12.01
N ALA A 490 23.40 -3.01 -11.13
CA ALA A 490 23.49 -3.22 -9.69
C ALA A 490 22.17 -3.77 -9.10
N ALA A 491 21.03 -3.34 -9.63
CA ALA A 491 19.72 -3.81 -9.22
C ALA A 491 19.53 -5.30 -9.52
N GLY A 492 19.86 -5.75 -10.74
CA GLY A 492 19.79 -7.16 -11.10
C GLY A 492 20.69 -8.03 -10.21
N GLN A 493 21.93 -7.59 -9.96
CA GLN A 493 22.86 -8.30 -9.05
C GLN A 493 22.34 -8.40 -7.62
N LEU A 494 21.72 -7.33 -7.11
CA LEU A 494 21.14 -7.33 -5.77
C LEU A 494 19.87 -8.19 -5.72
N ALA A 495 19.02 -8.13 -6.75
CA ALA A 495 17.83 -8.95 -6.87
C ALA A 495 18.18 -10.44 -6.90
N ASP A 496 19.17 -10.85 -7.71
CA ASP A 496 19.67 -12.23 -7.75
C ASP A 496 20.15 -12.71 -6.38
N HIS A 497 20.88 -11.87 -5.65
CA HIS A 497 21.34 -12.19 -4.30
C HIS A 497 20.18 -12.32 -3.30
N ILE A 498 19.20 -11.42 -3.36
CA ILE A 498 18.00 -11.49 -2.50
C ILE A 498 17.20 -12.75 -2.82
N THR A 499 17.01 -13.09 -4.09
CA THR A 499 16.37 -14.34 -4.51
C THR A 499 17.10 -15.55 -3.95
N ALA A 500 18.44 -15.57 -4.03
CA ALA A 500 19.24 -16.69 -3.55
C ALA A 500 19.12 -16.92 -2.02
N ILE A 501 19.00 -15.86 -1.21
CA ILE A 501 18.97 -15.98 0.25
C ILE A 501 17.57 -16.07 0.85
N THR A 502 16.55 -15.54 0.16
CA THR A 502 15.16 -15.50 0.65
C THR A 502 14.23 -16.46 -0.09
N GLY A 503 14.57 -16.87 -1.31
CA GLY A 503 13.68 -17.60 -2.21
C GLY A 503 12.64 -16.72 -2.92
N ARG A 504 12.66 -15.39 -2.75
CA ARG A 504 11.79 -14.47 -3.47
C ARG A 504 12.16 -14.43 -4.95
N GLU A 505 11.29 -14.95 -5.80
CA GLU A 505 11.47 -14.88 -7.26
C GLU A 505 11.34 -13.43 -7.77
N GLN A 506 12.08 -13.12 -8.84
CA GLN A 506 11.88 -11.89 -9.59
C GLN A 506 10.59 -12.02 -10.40
N VAL A 507 9.69 -11.04 -10.27
CA VAL A 507 8.35 -11.03 -10.86
C VAL A 507 8.32 -10.16 -12.10
N ASN A 508 8.99 -9.02 -12.05
CA ASN A 508 9.03 -8.05 -13.14
C ASN A 508 10.30 -8.24 -13.99
N GLY A 509 10.19 -7.93 -15.28
CA GLY A 509 11.34 -7.88 -16.17
C GLY A 509 12.19 -6.64 -15.98
N ASP A 510 13.36 -6.60 -16.59
CA ASP A 510 14.23 -5.42 -16.55
C ASP A 510 13.56 -4.18 -17.14
N ILE A 511 13.83 -3.03 -16.53
CA ILE A 511 13.51 -1.74 -17.15
C ILE A 511 14.50 -1.50 -18.30
N VAL A 512 13.96 -1.24 -19.49
CA VAL A 512 14.74 -0.82 -20.64
C VAL A 512 14.76 0.70 -20.67
N PHE A 513 15.91 1.28 -20.31
CA PHE A 513 16.14 2.73 -20.26
C PHE A 513 17.02 3.22 -21.41
#